data_AF-A0A938QF76-F1
#
_entry.id   AF-A0A938QF76-F1
#
_cell.length_a   1.000
_cell.length_b   1.000
_cell.length_c   1.000
_cell.angle_alpha   90.00
_cell.angle_beta   90.00
_cell.angle_gamma   90.00
#
_symmetry.space_group_name_H-M   'P 1'
#
loop_
_entity.id
_entity.type
_entity.pdbx_description
1 polymer ?
#
loop_
_entity_poly.entity_id
_entity_poly.type
_entity_poly.pdbx_seq_one_letter_code
_entity_poly.pdbx_strand_id
1 'polypeptide(L)'
;MLGSLKRFFTILLLTLISSGPLHAQERARLGLNMKTEDVQMLKLGSSPAMLASLDKGGVDAAVLTMPTFFVAEDRGYVNIADPANMEIYYLQNTLETSRAFLRRNRELASRFMKGYIKSLYSK
;
A
#
# COMPACT_ATOMS: atom_id res chain seq x y z
N MET A 1 -28.24 9.62 -31.39
CA MET A 1 -26.97 8.93 -31.71
C MET A 1 -26.17 8.78 -30.42
N LEU A 2 -25.74 7.55 -30.13
CA LEU A 2 -24.89 7.06 -29.03
C LEU A 2 -23.81 8.08 -28.61
N GLY A 3 -23.43 8.27 -27.34
CA GLY A 3 -23.19 7.27 -26.31
C GLY A 3 -21.74 6.78 -26.37
N SER A 4 -20.81 7.44 -25.66
CA SER A 4 -19.43 6.97 -25.40
C SER A 4 -18.84 7.85 -24.28
N LEU A 5 -18.95 7.52 -22.99
CA LEU A 5 -18.36 6.39 -22.26
C LEU A 5 -16.82 6.37 -22.37
N LYS A 6 -16.14 6.96 -21.37
CA LYS A 6 -14.87 6.50 -20.79
C LYS A 6 -14.47 7.40 -19.61
N ARG A 7 -15.16 7.20 -18.48
CA ARG A 7 -14.64 7.52 -17.14
C ARG A 7 -13.65 6.41 -16.80
N PHE A 8 -12.37 6.66 -17.01
CA PHE A 8 -11.25 5.83 -16.56
C PHE A 8 -10.24 6.87 -16.04
N PHE A 9 -9.85 6.86 -14.77
CA PHE A 9 -8.60 6.27 -14.29
C PHE A 9 -8.48 6.56 -12.78
N THR A 10 -8.06 5.58 -11.98
CA THR A 10 -8.17 5.62 -10.51
C THR A 10 -7.04 4.85 -9.79
N ILE A 11 -5.79 5.33 -9.73
CA ILE A 11 -4.73 4.80 -8.83
C ILE A 11 -3.75 5.89 -8.40
N LEU A 12 -3.37 5.91 -7.10
CA LEU A 12 -1.96 5.98 -6.68
C LEU A 12 -1.73 5.49 -5.23
N LEU A 13 -0.96 4.41 -5.08
CA LEU A 13 -0.29 4.03 -3.84
C LEU A 13 1.12 4.61 -3.84
N LEU A 14 1.44 5.42 -2.83
CA LEU A 14 2.77 5.44 -2.24
C LEU A 14 2.76 6.19 -0.89
N THR A 15 2.83 5.44 0.21
CA THR A 15 3.48 5.96 1.43
C THR A 15 4.49 4.93 1.87
N LEU A 16 5.71 5.09 1.34
CA LEU A 16 6.88 4.39 1.85
C LEU A 16 7.22 4.96 3.22
N ILE A 17 7.01 4.15 4.25
CA ILE A 17 8.02 4.10 5.31
C ILE A 17 9.20 3.36 4.68
N SER A 18 10.39 3.95 4.76
CA SER A 18 11.66 3.53 4.13
C SER A 18 11.94 4.14 2.74
N SER A 19 12.55 5.32 2.80
CA SER A 19 13.53 5.87 1.85
C SER A 19 14.27 4.83 0.98
N GLY A 20 13.87 4.68 -0.28
CA GLY A 20 14.59 3.89 -1.29
C GLY A 20 14.13 4.23 -2.73
N PRO A 21 15.03 4.20 -3.74
CA PRO A 21 14.75 4.67 -5.09
C PRO A 21 14.04 3.59 -5.93
N LEU A 22 12.73 3.43 -5.77
CA LEU A 22 11.92 2.44 -6.51
C LEU A 22 10.80 3.07 -7.37
N HIS A 23 10.82 4.39 -7.57
CA HIS A 23 9.67 5.14 -8.06
C HIS A 23 9.40 5.10 -9.58
N ALA A 24 10.27 4.54 -10.41
CA ALA A 24 10.12 4.62 -11.88
C ALA A 24 9.66 3.31 -12.55
N GLN A 25 10.15 2.16 -12.07
CA GLN A 25 9.83 0.87 -12.70
C GLN A 25 8.42 0.36 -12.35
N GLU A 26 7.95 0.63 -11.14
CA GLU A 26 6.60 0.22 -10.71
C GLU A 26 5.53 0.89 -11.57
N ARG A 27 5.74 2.15 -11.96
CA ARG A 27 4.79 2.94 -12.78
C ARG A 27 4.61 2.38 -14.19
N ALA A 28 5.70 1.96 -14.83
CA ALA A 28 5.66 1.32 -16.14
C ALA A 28 4.98 -0.06 -16.09
N ARG A 29 5.11 -0.77 -14.95
CA ARG A 29 4.49 -2.10 -14.73
C ARG A 29 2.98 -2.04 -14.50
N LEU A 30 2.45 -0.93 -14.00
CA LEU A 30 1.00 -0.76 -13.80
C LEU A 30 0.20 -0.62 -15.10
N GLY A 31 0.85 -0.51 -16.27
CA GLY A 31 0.17 -0.26 -17.56
C GLY A 31 -0.52 1.11 -17.64
N LEU A 32 -0.39 1.92 -16.59
CA LEU A 32 -0.84 3.29 -16.51
C LEU A 32 0.30 4.15 -17.06
N ASN A 33 0.16 4.63 -18.29
CA ASN A 33 1.08 5.60 -18.91
C ASN A 33 1.04 6.99 -18.21
N MET A 34 1.00 7.02 -16.88
CA MET A 34 0.81 8.20 -16.05
C MET A 34 2.15 8.64 -15.44
N LYS A 35 2.51 9.89 -15.69
CA LYS A 35 3.65 10.60 -15.08
C LYS A 35 3.25 11.22 -13.74
N THR A 36 4.24 11.64 -12.93
CA THR A 36 3.96 12.09 -11.54
C THR A 36 3.04 13.30 -11.57
N GLU A 37 3.23 14.10 -12.61
CA GLU A 37 2.50 15.31 -12.92
C GLU A 37 1.04 15.04 -13.30
N ASP A 38 0.69 13.83 -13.72
CA ASP A 38 -0.68 13.45 -14.11
C ASP A 38 -1.56 13.11 -12.91
N VAL A 39 -0.98 13.01 -11.70
CA VAL A 39 -1.70 12.57 -10.50
C VAL A 39 -1.39 13.48 -9.31
N GLN A 40 -2.44 13.95 -8.65
CA GLN A 40 -2.32 14.62 -7.35
C GLN A 40 -2.44 13.62 -6.21
N MET A 41 -1.41 13.49 -5.37
CA MET A 41 -1.47 12.69 -4.14
C MET A 41 -2.06 13.50 -2.98
N LEU A 42 -3.10 12.98 -2.34
CA LEU A 42 -3.69 13.56 -1.13
C LEU A 42 -3.44 12.66 0.08
N LYS A 43 -3.04 13.26 1.21
CA LYS A 43 -2.90 12.55 2.49
C LYS A 43 -4.25 12.55 3.21
N LEU A 44 -4.98 11.45 3.10
CA LEU A 44 -6.34 11.30 3.65
C LEU A 44 -6.41 10.47 4.95
N GLY A 45 -5.27 9.99 5.44
CA GLY A 45 -5.19 9.23 6.69
C GLY A 45 -5.38 7.72 6.45
N SER A 46 -6.22 7.09 7.27
CA SER A 46 -6.40 5.64 7.27
C SER A 46 -7.23 5.12 6.07
N SER A 47 -7.15 3.82 5.82
CA SER A 47 -7.91 3.18 4.73
C SER A 47 -9.43 3.42 4.79
N PRO A 48 -10.12 3.35 5.94
CA PRO A 48 -11.53 3.71 6.03
C PRO A 48 -11.82 5.19 5.69
N ALA A 49 -10.92 6.11 6.07
CA ALA A 49 -11.07 7.54 5.75
C ALA A 49 -10.89 7.80 4.25
N MET A 50 -9.96 7.07 3.62
CA MET A 50 -9.78 7.07 2.17
C MET A 50 -11.02 6.54 1.44
N LEU A 51 -11.60 5.42 1.90
CA LEU A 51 -12.85 4.90 1.32
C LEU A 51 -14.01 5.91 1.47
N ALA A 52 -14.16 6.55 2.64
CA ALA A 52 -15.19 7.57 2.82
C ALA A 52 -14.99 8.79 1.90
N SER A 53 -13.74 9.13 1.58
CA SER A 53 -13.43 10.20 0.62
C SER A 53 -13.72 9.78 -0.82
N LEU A 54 -13.47 8.50 -1.15
CA LEU A 54 -13.81 7.89 -2.43
C LEU A 54 -15.34 7.84 -2.64
N ASP A 55 -16.11 7.43 -1.63
CA ASP A 55 -17.58 7.39 -1.66
C ASP A 55 -18.18 8.79 -1.92
N LYS A 56 -17.55 9.83 -1.38
CA LYS A 56 -17.97 11.24 -1.51
C LYS A 56 -17.49 11.89 -2.81
N GLY A 57 -16.70 11.19 -3.63
CA GLY A 57 -16.08 11.76 -4.83
C GLY A 57 -15.02 12.83 -4.53
N GLY A 58 -14.47 12.84 -3.31
CA GLY A 58 -13.37 13.73 -2.93
C GLY A 58 -12.01 13.29 -3.49
N VAL A 59 -11.90 12.03 -3.91
CA VAL A 59 -10.79 11.49 -4.68
C VAL A 59 -11.30 10.55 -5.76
N ASP A 60 -10.57 10.49 -6.87
CA ASP A 60 -10.83 9.51 -7.92
C ASP A 60 -10.35 8.12 -7.51
N ALA A 61 -9.37 8.02 -6.59
CA ALA A 61 -8.73 6.77 -6.19
C ALA A 61 -8.33 6.72 -4.73
N ALA A 62 -8.34 5.50 -4.17
CA ALA A 62 -7.89 5.24 -2.82
C ALA A 62 -7.02 3.99 -2.76
N VAL A 63 -6.01 4.04 -1.90
CA VAL A 63 -5.24 2.87 -1.50
C VAL A 63 -5.96 2.22 -0.35
N LEU A 64 -6.41 0.98 -0.53
CA LEU A 64 -7.14 0.28 0.51
C LEU A 64 -6.37 -0.94 0.99
N THR A 65 -6.37 -1.14 2.29
CA THR A 65 -5.83 -2.33 2.95
C THR A 65 -6.99 -3.14 3.51
N MET A 66 -6.78 -4.44 3.75
CA MET A 66 -7.77 -5.25 4.47
C MET A 66 -8.08 -4.65 5.86
N PRO A 67 -9.33 -4.73 6.34
CA PRO A 67 -10.50 -5.31 5.67
C PRO A 67 -11.22 -4.35 4.72
N THR A 68 -10.89 -3.05 4.72
CA THR A 68 -11.57 -2.01 3.94
C THR A 68 -11.63 -2.30 2.45
N PHE A 69 -10.60 -2.98 1.93
CA PHE A 69 -10.56 -3.46 0.55
C PHE A 69 -11.82 -4.26 0.17
N PHE A 70 -12.20 -5.27 0.96
CA PHE A 70 -13.40 -6.08 0.69
C PHE A 70 -14.68 -5.24 0.73
N VAL A 71 -14.75 -4.29 1.67
CA VAL A 71 -15.90 -3.37 1.75
C VAL A 71 -16.04 -2.53 0.46
N ALA A 72 -14.93 -2.14 -0.16
CA ALA A 72 -14.95 -1.43 -1.42
C ALA A 72 -15.35 -2.33 -2.60
N GLU A 73 -14.84 -3.57 -2.64
CA GLU A 73 -15.24 -4.54 -3.66
C GLU A 73 -16.74 -4.85 -3.59
N ASP A 74 -17.28 -5.07 -2.39
CA ASP A 74 -18.72 -5.31 -2.16
C ASP A 74 -19.59 -4.12 -2.62
N ARG A 75 -19.02 -2.91 -2.63
CA ARG A 75 -19.67 -1.67 -3.13
C ARG A 75 -19.51 -1.46 -4.62
N GLY A 76 -18.87 -2.38 -5.34
CA GLY A 76 -18.67 -2.33 -6.78
C GLY A 76 -17.47 -1.50 -7.24
N TYR A 77 -16.56 -1.15 -6.34
CA TYR A 77 -15.27 -0.58 -6.74
C TYR A 77 -14.40 -1.67 -7.39
N VAL A 78 -13.64 -1.28 -8.42
CA VAL A 78 -12.77 -2.20 -9.17
C VAL A 78 -11.32 -2.02 -8.73
N ASN A 79 -10.65 -3.14 -8.45
CA ASN A 79 -9.21 -3.15 -8.27
C ASN A 79 -8.51 -3.02 -9.63
N ILE A 80 -7.75 -1.94 -9.81
CA ILE A 80 -6.96 -1.71 -11.02
C ILE A 80 -5.46 -1.87 -10.81
N ALA A 81 -5.01 -2.10 -9.57
CA ALA A 81 -3.64 -2.47 -9.24
C ALA A 81 -3.55 -3.25 -7.94
N ASP A 82 -3.02 -4.46 -8.05
CA ASP A 82 -2.71 -5.31 -6.92
C ASP A 82 -1.20 -5.59 -6.89
N PRO A 83 -0.47 -5.05 -5.90
CA PRO A 83 0.95 -5.35 -5.73
C PRO A 83 1.26 -6.85 -5.68
N ALA A 84 0.35 -7.69 -5.17
CA ALA A 84 0.52 -9.14 -5.13
C ALA A 84 0.55 -9.75 -6.54
N ASN A 85 -0.17 -9.16 -7.50
CA ASN A 85 -0.22 -9.61 -8.90
C ASN A 85 0.84 -8.94 -9.78
N MET A 86 1.57 -7.95 -9.26
CA MET A 86 2.49 -7.09 -10.04
C MET A 86 3.97 -7.45 -9.86
N GLU A 87 4.25 -8.59 -9.23
CA GLU A 87 5.61 -9.01 -8.83
C GLU A 87 6.36 -7.91 -8.05
N ILE A 88 5.61 -7.05 -7.33
CA ILE A 88 6.18 -6.03 -6.47
C ILE A 88 6.37 -6.68 -5.10
N TYR A 89 7.61 -7.03 -4.78
CA TYR A 89 7.97 -7.51 -3.45
C TYR A 89 8.23 -6.31 -2.55
N TYR A 90 7.30 -6.04 -1.62
CA TYR A 90 7.42 -4.95 -0.66
C TYR A 90 7.29 -5.46 0.77
N LEU A 91 8.10 -4.89 1.66
CA LEU A 91 8.11 -5.22 3.08
C LEU A 91 6.87 -4.62 3.74
N GLN A 92 5.83 -5.43 3.92
CA GLN A 92 4.59 -5.04 4.61
C GLN A 92 4.82 -4.81 6.11
N ASN A 93 5.67 -5.64 6.73
CA ASN A 93 5.90 -5.64 8.17
C ASN A 93 7.39 -5.50 8.46
N THR A 94 7.76 -4.45 9.20
CA THR A 94 9.12 -4.26 9.73
C THR A 94 9.10 -4.31 11.26
N LEU A 95 10.14 -4.90 11.84
CA LEU A 95 10.44 -4.78 13.26
C LEU A 95 11.62 -3.85 13.41
N GLU A 96 11.40 -2.71 14.05
CA GLU A 96 12.39 -1.63 14.13
C GLU A 96 12.81 -1.38 15.58
N THR A 97 14.09 -1.09 15.78
CA THR A 97 14.63 -0.70 17.08
C THR A 97 15.88 0.17 16.90
N SER A 98 16.32 0.85 17.96
CA SER A 98 17.50 1.72 17.88
C SER A 98 18.81 0.94 17.95
N ARG A 99 19.85 1.44 17.26
CA ARG A 99 21.22 0.89 17.36
C ARG A 99 21.73 0.88 18.80
N ALA A 100 21.39 1.92 19.58
CA ALA A 100 21.78 2.02 20.99
C ALA A 100 21.15 0.91 21.84
N PHE A 101 19.87 0.59 21.60
CA PHE A 101 19.20 -0.52 22.28
C PHE A 101 19.85 -1.86 21.93
N LEU A 102 20.14 -2.12 20.65
CA LEU A 102 20.79 -3.36 20.21
C LEU A 102 22.19 -3.54 20.80
N ARG A 103 22.98 -2.47 20.91
CA ARG A 103 24.33 -2.55 21.52
C ARG A 103 24.26 -2.90 23.01
N ARG A 104 23.29 -2.35 23.74
CA ARG A 104 23.14 -2.60 25.19
C ARG A 104 22.43 -3.91 25.51
N ASN A 105 21.54 -4.38 24.63
CA ASN A 105 20.63 -5.50 24.91
C ASN A 105 20.75 -6.62 23.86
N ARG A 106 21.98 -6.89 23.39
CA ARG A 106 22.23 -7.83 22.29
C ARG A 106 21.64 -9.23 22.54
N GLU A 107 21.76 -9.73 23.77
CA GLU A 107 21.22 -11.04 24.14
C GLU A 107 19.69 -11.05 24.13
N LEU A 108 19.06 -10.04 24.72
CA LEU A 108 17.60 -9.89 24.74
C LEU A 108 17.04 -9.79 23.31
N ALA A 109 17.65 -8.96 22.45
CA ALA A 109 17.25 -8.82 21.07
C ALA A 109 17.34 -10.17 20.32
N SER A 110 18.41 -10.93 20.54
CA SER A 110 18.57 -12.27 19.95
C SER A 110 17.50 -13.26 20.42
N ARG A 111 17.21 -13.28 21.73
CA ARG A 111 16.15 -14.13 22.31
C ARG A 111 14.77 -13.75 21.79
N PHE A 112 14.48 -12.45 21.70
CA PHE A 112 13.25 -11.94 21.12
C PHE A 112 13.09 -12.41 19.67
N MET A 113 14.11 -12.22 18.82
CA MET A 113 14.04 -12.63 17.42
C MET A 113 13.87 -14.14 17.25
N LYS A 114 14.53 -14.96 18.09
CA LYS A 114 14.30 -16.42 18.10
C LYS A 114 12.86 -16.78 18.46
N GLY A 115 12.30 -16.13 19.48
CA GLY A 115 10.91 -16.32 19.89
C GLY A 115 9.92 -15.87 18.81
N TYR A 116 10.17 -14.71 18.20
CA TYR A 116 9.38 -14.17 17.11
C TYR A 116 9.35 -15.13 15.92
N ILE A 117 10.52 -15.60 15.45
CA ILE A 117 10.61 -16.60 14.38
C ILE A 117 9.84 -17.88 14.76
N LYS A 118 10.00 -18.37 15.99
CA LYS A 118 9.27 -19.56 16.45
C LYS A 118 7.75 -19.36 16.40
N SER A 119 7.25 -18.18 16.78
CA SER A 119 5.82 -17.88 16.71
C SER A 119 5.28 -17.88 15.28
N LEU A 120 6.07 -17.42 14.29
CA LEU A 120 5.66 -17.43 12.89
C LEU A 120 5.48 -18.84 12.32
N TYR A 121 6.21 -19.83 12.86
CA TYR A 121 6.11 -21.24 12.46
C TYR A 121 5.20 -22.07 13.38
N SER A 122 4.69 -21.49 14.46
CA SER A 122 3.80 -22.20 15.38
C SER A 122 2.40 -22.26 14.77
N LYS A 123 2.03 -23.44 14.26
CA LYS A 123 0.65 -23.73 13.85
C LYS A 123 -0.26 -23.92 15.06
#